data_AF-A0A917G1F1-F1
#
_entry.id   AF-A0A917G1F1-F1
#
_cell.length_a   1.000
_cell.length_b   1.000
_cell.length_c   1.000
_cell.angle_alpha   90.00
_cell.angle_beta   90.00
_cell.angle_gamma   90.00
#
_symmetry.space_group_name_H-M   'P 1'
#
loop_
_entity.id
_entity.type
_entity.pdbx_description
1 polymer ?
#
loop_
_entity_poly.entity_id
_entity_poly.type
_entity_poly.pdbx_seq_one_letter_code
_entity_poly.pdbx_strand_id
1 'polypeptide(L)'
;MASPDKRMVLPSCSLCSRFDSLRGICGITGEKREVFDTETALVCQREGRFIRDINAVPNSFNFYGPNEEIPNFLPDLSRIPVDAGGRPLIVKTNRGLERAVPAYEGLALRVDPVFGEVPSIYTYQGQRELIFRLGVHLAKRVAEREGVELVVHPDEEGSEGRPEAINDFMEEERIRENVRNRSKKGWDW
;
A
#
# COMPACT_ATOMS: atom_id res chain seq x y z
N MET A 1 -0.51 -27.92 3.36
CA MET A 1 0.05 -26.56 3.33
C MET A 1 0.75 -26.33 4.65
N ALA A 2 2.02 -25.93 4.65
CA ALA A 2 2.75 -25.68 5.89
C ALA A 2 2.10 -24.49 6.62
N SER A 3 1.87 -24.65 7.93
CA SER A 3 1.45 -23.56 8.81
C SER A 3 2.41 -22.37 8.64
N PRO A 4 1.95 -21.11 8.75
CA PRO A 4 2.87 -19.99 8.90
C PRO A 4 3.84 -20.35 10.02
N ASP A 5 5.13 -20.24 9.71
CA ASP A 5 6.21 -20.63 10.60
C ASP A 5 6.00 -19.87 11.92
N LYS A 6 5.96 -20.57 13.05
CA LYS A 6 5.76 -19.96 14.38
C LYS A 6 7.01 -19.18 14.84
N ARG A 7 7.76 -18.63 13.88
CA ARG A 7 8.93 -17.81 14.07
C ARG A 7 8.55 -16.48 14.67
N MET A 8 9.46 -15.96 15.47
CA MET A 8 9.38 -14.60 15.98
C MET A 8 9.46 -13.63 14.80
N VAL A 9 8.62 -12.59 14.82
CA VAL A 9 8.67 -11.55 13.80
C VAL A 9 9.87 -10.64 14.08
N LEU A 10 10.83 -10.62 13.16
CA LEU A 10 11.95 -9.69 13.13
C LEU A 10 11.46 -8.26 12.82
N PRO A 11 11.97 -7.24 13.54
CA PRO A 11 11.62 -5.86 13.26
C PRO A 11 12.26 -5.42 11.93
N SER A 12 11.54 -4.59 11.20
CA SER A 12 12.00 -3.87 10.02
C SER A 12 11.40 -2.47 10.01
N CYS A 13 12.01 -1.51 9.32
CA CYS A 13 11.43 -0.18 9.15
C CYS A 13 9.99 -0.20 8.62
N SER A 14 9.66 -1.15 7.73
CA SER A 14 8.30 -1.33 7.21
C SER A 14 7.26 -1.61 8.29
N LEU A 15 7.65 -2.24 9.40
CA LEU A 15 6.79 -2.55 10.54
C LEU A 15 6.76 -1.44 11.61
N CYS A 16 7.51 -0.35 11.42
CA CYS A 16 7.57 0.76 12.37
C CYS A 16 6.58 1.88 12.01
N SER A 17 5.81 2.36 12.97
CA SER A 17 4.87 3.49 12.80
C SER A 17 5.58 4.82 12.56
N ARG A 18 6.87 4.91 12.90
CA ARG A 18 7.68 6.13 12.75
C ARG A 18 8.39 6.23 11.41
N PHE A 19 8.43 5.15 10.63
CA PHE A 19 8.99 5.21 9.28
C PHE A 19 7.98 5.88 8.35
N ASP A 20 8.41 6.74 7.43
CA ASP A 20 7.60 7.23 6.31
C ASP A 20 8.01 6.42 5.07
N SER A 21 7.15 5.48 4.66
CA SER A 21 7.39 4.60 3.53
C SER A 21 7.22 5.27 2.17
N LEU A 22 6.62 6.45 2.12
CA LEU A 22 6.46 7.22 0.88
C LEU A 22 7.76 7.95 0.57
N ARG A 23 8.37 8.54 1.60
CA ARG A 23 9.62 9.30 1.47
C ARG A 23 10.88 8.47 1.75
N GLY A 24 10.73 7.31 2.38
CA GLY A 24 11.85 6.47 2.82
C GLY A 24 12.64 7.16 3.94
N ILE A 25 11.96 7.80 4.89
CA ILE A 25 12.59 8.61 5.95
C ILE A 25 12.14 8.13 7.32
N CYS A 26 13.05 8.11 8.30
CA CYS A 26 12.69 7.89 9.70
C CYS A 26 12.14 9.19 10.31
N GLY A 27 10.91 9.17 10.82
CA GLY A 27 10.28 10.33 11.47
C GLY A 27 10.89 10.74 12.81
N ILE A 28 11.77 9.92 13.41
CA ILE A 28 12.52 10.30 14.62
C ILE A 28 13.84 10.97 14.26
N THR A 29 14.64 10.36 13.37
CA THR A 29 16.00 10.84 13.08
C THR A 29 16.08 11.74 11.87
N GLY A 30 15.06 11.76 11.01
CA GLY A 30 15.06 12.48 9.73
C GLY A 30 15.93 11.83 8.65
N GLU A 31 16.58 10.70 8.95
CA GLU A 31 17.49 10.04 8.02
C GLU A 31 16.74 9.17 7.00
N LYS A 32 17.33 9.05 5.80
CA LYS A 32 16.86 8.09 4.79
C LYS A 32 17.04 6.66 5.30
N ARG A 33 16.04 5.82 5.10
CA ARG A 33 16.02 4.40 5.48
C ARG A 33 15.35 3.57 4.41
N GLU A 34 15.85 2.35 4.26
CA GLU A 34 15.21 1.36 3.40
C GLU A 34 13.99 0.74 4.10
N VAL A 35 13.00 0.34 3.31
CA VAL A 35 11.75 -0.24 3.81
C VAL A 35 12.01 -1.52 4.61
N PHE A 36 12.94 -2.37 4.17
CA PHE A 36 13.25 -3.64 4.83
C PHE A 36 14.55 -3.59 5.64
N ASP A 37 14.98 -2.40 6.09
CA ASP A 37 16.12 -2.24 6.99
C ASP A 37 15.80 -2.90 8.35
N THR A 38 16.34 -4.10 8.56
CA THR A 38 16.16 -4.92 9.77
C THR A 38 17.21 -4.59 10.82
N GLU A 39 18.44 -4.25 10.42
CA GLU A 39 19.55 -3.95 11.33
C GLU A 39 19.24 -2.70 12.16
N THR A 40 18.87 -1.60 11.50
CA THR A 40 18.49 -0.37 12.19
C THR A 40 17.24 -0.56 13.04
N ALA A 41 16.26 -1.31 12.53
CA ALA A 41 15.03 -1.59 13.27
C ALA A 41 15.29 -2.39 14.55
N LEU A 42 16.22 -3.34 14.54
CA LEU A 42 16.68 -4.08 15.73
C LEU A 42 17.36 -3.16 16.75
N VAL A 43 18.21 -2.23 16.31
CA VAL A 43 18.80 -1.21 17.19
C VAL A 43 17.71 -0.36 17.83
N CYS A 44 16.79 0.19 17.03
CA CYS A 44 15.66 0.95 17.52
C CYS A 44 14.77 0.17 18.50
N GLN A 45 14.59 -1.14 18.28
CA GLN A 45 13.82 -2.00 19.19
C GLN A 45 14.51 -2.14 20.55
N ARG A 46 15.83 -2.40 20.56
CA ARG A 46 16.62 -2.50 21.80
C ARG A 46 16.62 -1.19 22.60
N GLU A 47 16.60 -0.07 21.90
CA GLU A 47 16.57 1.27 22.49
C GLU A 47 15.15 1.78 22.84
N GLY A 48 14.11 0.98 22.60
CA GLY A 48 12.72 1.37 22.89
C GLY A 48 12.15 2.44 21.94
N ARG A 49 12.78 2.69 20.79
CA ARG A 49 12.34 3.66 19.77
C ARG A 49 11.42 3.04 18.70
N PHE A 50 11.44 1.72 18.56
CA PHE A 50 10.62 0.99 17.59
C PHE A 50 9.17 0.83 18.09
N ILE A 51 8.20 1.28 17.30
CA ILE A 51 6.77 1.21 17.63
C ILE A 51 6.05 0.38 16.55
N ARG A 52 5.49 -0.76 16.96
CA ARG A 52 4.78 -1.70 16.10
C ARG A 52 3.26 -1.50 16.17
N ASP A 53 2.81 -0.29 15.89
CA ASP A 53 1.40 0.11 15.95
C ASP A 53 0.92 0.56 14.57
N ILE A 54 0.95 -0.38 13.62
CA ILE A 54 0.51 -0.16 12.23
C ILE A 54 -0.14 -1.41 11.65
N ASN A 55 -0.87 -1.21 10.55
CA ASN A 55 -1.62 -2.23 9.82
C ASN A 55 -0.78 -3.12 8.91
N ALA A 56 0.55 -3.02 8.94
CA ALA A 56 1.44 -3.79 8.09
C ALA A 56 1.43 -5.29 8.44
N VAL A 57 1.22 -6.12 7.42
CA VAL A 57 1.28 -7.58 7.51
C VAL A 57 2.73 -8.01 7.36
N PRO A 58 3.30 -8.76 8.34
CA PRO A 58 4.65 -9.27 8.24
C PRO A 58 4.86 -10.10 6.97
N ASN A 59 5.95 -9.83 6.25
CA ASN A 59 6.35 -10.58 5.06
C ASN A 59 7.57 -11.46 5.37
N SER A 60 8.11 -12.15 4.36
CA SER A 60 9.26 -13.04 4.53
C SER A 60 10.48 -12.35 5.16
N PHE A 61 10.77 -11.09 4.81
CA PHE A 61 11.89 -10.34 5.41
C PHE A 61 11.72 -10.08 6.91
N ASN A 62 10.51 -10.30 7.44
CA ASN A 62 10.22 -10.22 8.86
C ASN A 62 10.34 -11.57 9.58
N PHE A 63 10.70 -12.66 8.90
CA PHE A 63 10.87 -13.98 9.53
C PHE A 63 12.20 -14.65 9.20
N TYR A 64 12.88 -14.16 8.16
CA TYR A 64 14.13 -14.70 7.64
C TYR A 64 15.15 -13.56 7.50
N GLY A 65 16.37 -13.79 7.98
CA GLY A 65 17.48 -12.88 7.77
C GLY A 65 17.93 -12.80 6.29
N PRO A 66 18.76 -11.81 5.94
CA PRO A 66 19.16 -11.57 4.54
C PRO A 66 19.94 -12.72 3.89
N ASN A 67 20.55 -13.60 4.69
CA ASN A 67 21.33 -14.75 4.23
C ASN A 67 20.63 -16.10 4.45
N GLU A 68 19.37 -16.09 4.90
CA GLU A 68 18.59 -17.32 5.10
C GLU A 68 17.86 -17.72 3.80
N GLU A 69 17.79 -19.03 3.55
CA GLU A 69 16.92 -19.54 2.49
C GLU A 69 15.45 -19.35 2.89
N ILE A 70 14.71 -18.60 2.06
CA ILE A 70 13.29 -18.33 2.28
C ILE A 70 12.51 -19.47 1.64
N PRO A 71 11.79 -20.32 2.41
CA PRO A 71 10.92 -21.34 1.83
C PRO A 71 9.74 -20.67 1.10
N ASN A 72 8.89 -21.45 0.46
CA ASN A 72 7.66 -20.89 -0.11
C ASN A 72 6.81 -20.23 1.00
N PHE A 73 6.84 -18.89 1.05
CA PHE A 73 6.26 -18.10 2.12
C PHE A 73 4.91 -17.54 1.68
N LEU A 74 3.89 -17.78 2.51
CA LEU A 74 2.60 -17.12 2.40
C LEU A 74 2.33 -16.35 3.68
N PRO A 75 1.93 -15.07 3.61
CA PRO A 75 1.59 -14.30 4.80
C PRO A 75 0.40 -14.93 5.52
N ASP A 76 0.41 -14.88 6.84
CA ASP A 76 -0.75 -15.28 7.65
C ASP A 76 -1.83 -14.20 7.57
N LEU A 77 -2.90 -14.49 6.81
CA LEU A 77 -4.04 -13.61 6.64
C LEU A 77 -5.23 -13.99 7.53
N SER A 78 -5.09 -14.97 8.43
CA SER A 78 -6.18 -15.50 9.24
C SER A 78 -6.84 -14.47 10.17
N ARG A 79 -6.11 -13.39 10.49
CA ARG A 79 -6.56 -12.29 11.36
C ARG A 79 -7.01 -11.05 10.60
N ILE A 80 -6.93 -11.06 9.27
CA ILE A 80 -7.34 -9.93 8.44
C ILE A 80 -8.85 -10.01 8.23
N PRO A 81 -9.60 -8.90 8.39
CA PRO A 81 -11.01 -8.86 8.03
C PRO A 81 -11.24 -9.33 6.60
N VAL A 82 -12.40 -9.92 6.34
CA VAL A 82 -12.76 -10.43 5.02
C VAL A 82 -13.92 -9.64 4.41
N ASP A 83 -13.99 -9.63 3.08
CA ASP A 83 -15.15 -9.12 2.34
C ASP A 83 -16.35 -10.09 2.45
N ALA A 84 -17.49 -9.70 1.86
CA ALA A 84 -18.70 -10.54 1.85
C ALA A 84 -18.50 -11.92 1.18
N GLY A 85 -17.46 -12.09 0.37
CA GLY A 85 -17.09 -13.35 -0.26
C GLY A 85 -16.04 -14.15 0.52
N GLY A 86 -15.68 -13.73 1.74
CA GLY A 86 -14.67 -14.39 2.57
C GLY A 86 -13.23 -14.12 2.12
N ARG A 87 -12.98 -13.12 1.27
CA ARG A 87 -11.63 -12.79 0.78
C ARG A 87 -10.97 -11.74 1.68
N PRO A 88 -9.68 -11.87 2.02
CA PRO A 88 -9.02 -10.97 2.97
C PRO A 88 -8.93 -9.54 2.41
N LEU A 89 -9.33 -8.57 3.23
CA LEU A 89 -9.27 -7.15 2.92
C LEU A 89 -7.85 -6.62 3.16
N ILE A 90 -6.99 -6.84 2.17
CA ILE A 90 -5.62 -6.35 2.13
C ILE A 90 -5.45 -5.28 1.05
N VAL A 91 -4.46 -4.42 1.24
CA VAL A 91 -4.00 -3.46 0.24
C VAL A 91 -2.49 -3.55 0.13
N LYS A 92 -1.98 -3.45 -1.10
CA LYS A 92 -0.54 -3.35 -1.34
C LYS A 92 -0.10 -1.90 -1.33
N THR A 93 0.97 -1.63 -0.59
CA THR A 93 1.58 -0.31 -0.40
C THR A 93 3.08 -0.39 -0.56
N ASN A 94 3.79 0.74 -0.45
CA ASN A 94 5.25 0.77 -0.41
C ASN A 94 5.85 -0.03 0.76
N ARG A 95 5.08 -0.34 1.81
CA ARG A 95 5.52 -1.19 2.93
C ARG A 95 5.41 -2.68 2.64
N GLY A 96 4.69 -3.07 1.60
CA GLY A 96 4.29 -4.45 1.34
C GLY A 96 2.77 -4.61 1.46
N LEU A 97 2.31 -5.65 2.14
CA LEU A 97 0.89 -5.88 2.37
C LEU A 97 0.46 -5.23 3.69
N GLU A 98 -0.69 -4.58 3.66
CA GLU A 98 -1.32 -4.01 4.85
C GLU A 98 -2.77 -4.47 4.95
N ARG A 99 -3.30 -4.50 6.18
CA ARG A 99 -4.75 -4.55 6.40
C ARG A 99 -5.37 -3.30 5.79
N ALA A 100 -6.32 -3.49 4.88
CA ALA A 100 -7.01 -2.37 4.26
C ALA A 100 -7.85 -1.61 5.30
N VAL A 101 -7.63 -0.29 5.38
CA VAL A 101 -8.47 0.63 6.17
C VAL A 101 -9.33 1.41 5.17
N PRO A 102 -10.66 1.50 5.36
CA PRO A 102 -11.51 2.31 4.49
C PRO A 102 -11.02 3.76 4.42
N ALA A 103 -11.09 4.37 3.25
CA ALA A 103 -10.67 5.77 3.07
C ALA A 103 -11.45 6.75 3.96
N TYR A 104 -12.72 6.47 4.20
CA TYR A 104 -13.62 7.24 5.07
C TYR A 104 -14.65 6.32 5.72
N GLU A 105 -15.29 6.81 6.77
CA GLU A 105 -16.31 6.08 7.51
C GLU A 105 -17.49 5.68 6.60
N GLY A 106 -17.98 4.45 6.75
CA GLY A 106 -19.10 3.92 5.98
C GLY A 106 -18.75 3.37 4.59
N LEU A 107 -17.51 3.55 4.10
CA LEU A 107 -17.08 2.94 2.84
C LEU A 107 -16.91 1.42 3.00
N ALA A 108 -17.74 0.66 2.28
CA ALA A 108 -17.64 -0.80 2.23
C ALA A 108 -16.50 -1.22 1.29
N LEU A 109 -15.52 -1.94 1.84
CA LEU A 109 -14.41 -2.47 1.05
C LEU A 109 -14.78 -3.81 0.40
N ARG A 110 -14.27 -3.99 -0.82
CA ARG A 110 -14.39 -5.24 -1.57
C ARG A 110 -13.08 -5.57 -2.24
N VAL A 111 -12.73 -6.86 -2.25
CA VAL A 111 -11.55 -7.36 -2.95
C VAL A 111 -11.82 -7.37 -4.45
N ASP A 112 -10.89 -6.81 -5.23
CA ASP A 112 -10.87 -6.96 -6.67
C ASP A 112 -10.61 -8.44 -7.03
N PRO A 113 -11.51 -9.10 -7.79
CA PRO A 113 -11.36 -10.53 -8.09
C PRO A 113 -10.17 -10.86 -8.99
N VAL A 114 -9.64 -9.89 -9.74
CA VAL A 114 -8.50 -10.07 -10.63
C VAL A 114 -7.19 -9.93 -9.86
N PHE A 115 -7.08 -8.90 -9.02
CA PHE A 115 -5.83 -8.62 -8.29
C PHE A 115 -5.76 -9.28 -6.91
N GLY A 116 -6.89 -9.72 -6.36
CA GLY A 116 -6.94 -10.37 -5.04
C GLY A 116 -6.70 -9.41 -3.87
N GLU A 117 -6.79 -8.10 -4.10
CA GLU A 117 -6.61 -7.05 -3.10
C GLU A 117 -7.69 -5.96 -3.23
N VAL A 118 -7.84 -5.13 -2.21
CA VAL A 118 -8.71 -3.96 -2.25
C VAL A 118 -8.01 -2.87 -3.08
N PRO A 119 -8.65 -2.30 -4.11
CA PRO A 119 -8.00 -1.27 -4.91
C PRO A 119 -7.63 -0.05 -4.05
N SER A 120 -6.42 0.46 -4.24
CA SER A 120 -5.79 1.45 -3.35
C SER A 120 -6.66 2.69 -3.11
N ILE A 121 -7.38 3.17 -4.13
CA ILE A 121 -8.25 4.35 -4.05
C ILE A 121 -9.37 4.23 -3.01
N TYR A 122 -9.81 3.01 -2.67
CA TYR A 122 -10.85 2.77 -1.67
C TYR A 122 -10.28 2.74 -0.24
N THR A 123 -8.96 2.82 -0.08
CA THR A 123 -8.31 2.65 1.22
C THR A 123 -7.62 3.93 1.66
N TYR A 124 -7.59 4.16 2.98
CA TYR A 124 -6.88 5.29 3.57
C TYR A 124 -5.41 5.31 3.12
N GLN A 125 -4.72 4.17 3.29
CA GLN A 125 -3.31 4.04 2.94
C GLN A 125 -3.08 4.29 1.44
N GLY A 126 -3.89 3.66 0.60
CA GLY A 126 -3.77 3.79 -0.84
C GLY A 126 -4.07 5.19 -1.36
N GLN A 127 -5.00 5.93 -0.73
CA GLN A 127 -5.20 7.35 -1.06
C GLN A 127 -3.98 8.21 -0.70
N ARG A 128 -3.31 7.96 0.44
CA ARG A 128 -2.06 8.68 0.78
C ARG A 128 -0.99 8.44 -0.28
N GLU A 129 -0.80 7.18 -0.68
CA GLU A 129 0.19 6.82 -1.70
C GLU A 129 -0.16 7.42 -3.06
N LEU A 130 -1.44 7.42 -3.43
CA LEU A 130 -1.91 7.99 -4.69
C LEU A 130 -1.68 9.51 -4.73
N ILE A 131 -1.99 10.22 -3.64
CA ILE A 131 -1.74 11.66 -3.53
C ILE A 131 -0.24 11.93 -3.59
N PHE A 132 0.58 11.16 -2.88
CA PHE A 132 2.04 11.32 -2.93
C PHE A 132 2.61 11.08 -4.34
N ARG A 133 2.06 10.11 -5.08
CA ARG A 133 2.52 9.78 -6.43
C ARG A 133 2.03 10.75 -7.49
N LEU A 134 0.76 11.12 -7.48
CA LEU A 134 0.10 11.85 -8.58
C LEU A 134 -0.21 13.30 -8.24
N GLY A 135 -0.10 13.69 -6.96
CA GLY A 135 -0.59 14.95 -6.46
C GLY A 135 -2.10 14.95 -6.28
N VAL A 136 -2.60 15.95 -5.56
CA VAL A 136 -4.03 16.05 -5.20
C VAL A 136 -4.91 16.14 -6.45
N HIS A 137 -4.52 16.94 -7.44
CA HIS A 137 -5.34 17.19 -8.61
C HIS A 137 -5.63 15.93 -9.42
N LEU A 138 -4.61 15.12 -9.72
CA LEU A 138 -4.79 13.88 -10.48
C LEU A 138 -5.41 12.78 -9.62
N ALA A 139 -5.06 12.70 -8.33
CA ALA A 139 -5.71 11.76 -7.41
C ALA A 139 -7.23 12.01 -7.32
N LYS A 140 -7.67 13.28 -7.34
CA LYS A 140 -9.11 13.62 -7.37
C LYS A 140 -9.79 13.09 -8.62
N ARG A 141 -9.17 13.24 -9.79
CA ARG A 141 -9.71 12.69 -11.04
C ARG A 141 -9.85 11.16 -11.01
N VAL A 142 -8.89 10.47 -10.37
CA VAL A 142 -8.99 9.03 -10.15
C VAL A 142 -10.17 8.72 -9.23
N ALA A 143 -10.30 9.41 -8.10
CA ALA A 143 -11.38 9.21 -7.15
C ALA A 143 -12.77 9.44 -7.78
N GLU A 144 -12.94 10.53 -8.53
CA GLU A 144 -14.17 10.86 -9.27
C GLU A 144 -14.56 9.78 -10.26
N ARG A 145 -13.58 9.23 -11.01
CA ARG A 145 -13.83 8.15 -11.95
C ARG A 145 -14.35 6.88 -11.26
N GLU A 146 -13.81 6.59 -10.09
CA GLU A 146 -14.18 5.42 -9.29
C GLU A 146 -15.41 5.68 -8.41
N GLY A 147 -15.98 6.90 -8.46
CA GLY A 147 -17.17 7.27 -7.70
C GLY A 147 -16.95 7.34 -6.19
N VAL A 148 -15.74 7.70 -5.75
CA VAL A 148 -15.38 7.81 -4.33
C VAL A 148 -14.82 9.17 -3.98
N GLU A 149 -15.00 9.57 -2.73
CA GLU A 149 -14.36 10.76 -2.17
C GLU A 149 -12.86 10.54 -2.02
N LEU A 150 -12.06 11.52 -2.48
CA LEU A 150 -10.66 11.64 -2.09
C LEU A 150 -10.58 12.44 -0.79
N VAL A 151 -10.25 11.77 0.30
CA VAL A 151 -9.90 12.46 1.54
C VAL A 151 -8.54 13.12 1.33
N VAL A 152 -8.36 14.39 1.68
CA VAL A 152 -7.06 15.07 1.57
C VAL A 152 -6.71 15.61 2.94
N HIS A 153 -5.50 15.33 3.41
CA HIS A 153 -5.06 15.84 4.70
C HIS A 153 -4.47 17.25 4.55
N PRO A 154 -4.47 18.08 5.61
CA PRO A 154 -3.91 19.42 5.54
C PRO A 154 -2.46 19.48 5.07
N ASP A 155 -1.65 18.47 5.41
CA ASP A 155 -0.24 18.37 5.00
C ASP A 155 -0.05 17.92 3.54
N GLU A 156 -1.13 17.61 2.84
CA GLU A 156 -1.12 17.12 1.47
C GLU A 156 -1.77 18.06 0.46
N GLU A 157 -2.50 19.09 0.90
CA GLU A 157 -3.30 19.95 0.02
C GLU A 157 -2.50 20.55 -1.16
N GLY A 158 -1.20 20.81 -0.93
CA GLY A 158 -0.25 21.30 -1.94
C GLY A 158 0.58 20.22 -2.64
N SER A 159 0.24 18.94 -2.52
CA SER A 159 1.03 17.87 -3.13
C SER A 159 0.92 17.90 -4.66
N GLU A 160 2.05 18.17 -5.32
CA GLU A 160 2.17 18.17 -6.79
C GLU A 160 2.38 16.77 -7.38
N GLY A 161 2.67 15.77 -6.53
CA GLY A 161 3.03 14.43 -6.97
C GLY A 161 4.46 14.31 -7.46
N ARG A 162 4.77 13.16 -8.06
CA ARG A 162 6.10 12.84 -8.59
C ARG A 162 6.07 12.85 -10.12
N PRO A 163 6.93 13.64 -10.79
CA PRO A 163 6.91 13.77 -12.25
C PRO A 163 6.91 12.44 -13.01
N GLU A 164 7.72 11.47 -12.56
CA GLU A 164 7.80 10.16 -13.23
C GLU A 164 6.47 9.39 -13.12
N ALA A 165 5.88 9.35 -11.92
CA ALA A 165 4.62 8.66 -11.69
C ALA A 165 3.44 9.32 -12.41
N ILE A 166 3.49 10.65 -12.56
CA ILE A 166 2.50 11.41 -13.33
C ILE A 166 2.60 11.06 -14.82
N ASN A 167 3.81 11.00 -15.38
CA ASN A 167 4.01 10.64 -16.78
C ASN A 167 3.49 9.22 -17.07
N ASP A 168 3.82 8.26 -16.20
CA ASP A 168 3.34 6.88 -16.30
C ASP A 168 1.80 6.84 -16.30
N PHE A 169 1.19 7.56 -15.34
CA PHE A 169 -0.27 7.64 -15.23
C PHE A 169 -0.92 8.26 -16.47
N MET A 170 -0.36 9.34 -17.01
CA MET A 170 -0.90 10.01 -18.20
C MET A 170 -0.80 9.12 -19.44
N GLU A 171 0.26 8.34 -19.57
CA GLU A 171 0.39 7.36 -20.66
C GLU A 171 -0.62 6.22 -20.51
N GLU A 172 -0.82 5.70 -19.30
CA GLU A 172 -1.86 4.70 -19.01
C GLU A 172 -3.27 5.23 -19.37
N GLU A 173 -3.59 6.47 -19.00
CA GLU A 173 -4.87 7.09 -19.35
C GLU A 173 -5.03 7.25 -20.86
N ARG A 174 -3.97 7.63 -21.57
CA ARG A 174 -3.97 7.72 -23.04
C ARG A 174 -4.23 6.37 -23.70
N ILE A 175 -3.58 5.31 -23.21
CA ILE A 175 -3.80 3.94 -23.70
C ILE A 175 -5.24 3.51 -23.44
N ARG A 176 -5.75 3.75 -22.23
CA ARG A 176 -7.12 3.41 -21.82
C ARG A 176 -8.17 4.12 -22.68
N GLU A 177 -7.99 5.41 -22.96
CA GLU A 177 -8.88 6.17 -23.82
C GLU A 177 -8.87 5.64 -25.26
N ASN A 178 -7.69 5.31 -25.79
CA ASN A 178 -7.56 4.71 -27.12
C ASN A 178 -8.28 3.36 -27.21
N VAL A 179 -8.17 2.50 -26.20
CA VAL A 179 -8.89 1.22 -26.13
C VAL A 179 -10.39 1.46 -26.09
N ARG A 180 -10.87 2.39 -25.26
CA ARG A 180 -12.30 2.73 -25.15
C ARG A 180 -12.87 3.26 -26.46
N ASN A 181 -12.13 4.11 -27.15
CA ASN A 181 -12.57 4.68 -28.43
C ASN A 181 -12.60 3.62 -29.56
N ARG A 182 -11.66 2.66 -29.55
CA ARG A 182 -11.70 1.51 -30.46
C ARG A 182 -12.91 0.60 -30.17
N SER A 183 -13.18 0.33 -28.90
CA SER A 183 -14.34 -0.49 -28.53
C SER A 183 -15.67 0.16 -28.92
N LYS A 184 -15.78 1.49 -28.94
CA LYS A 184 -17.01 2.16 -29.39
C LYS A 184 -17.23 2.07 -30.90
N LYS A 185 -16.16 2.12 -31.70
CA LYS A 185 -16.25 2.04 -33.18
C LYS A 185 -16.55 0.63 -33.72
N GLY A 186 -16.40 -0.41 -32.90
CA GLY A 186 -16.62 -1.81 -33.30
C GLY A 186 -18.06 -2.30 -33.31
N TRP A 187 -19.03 -1.47 -32.87
CA TRP A 187 -20.45 -1.86 -32.70
C TRP A 187 -21.42 -1.05 -33.58
N ASP A 188 -20.91 -0.33 -34.58
CA ASP A 188 -21.73 0.37 -35.60
C ASP A 188 -21.87 -0.50 -36.87
N TRP A 189 -22.35 -1.74 -36.74
CA TRP A 189 -22.71 -2.62 -37.87
C TRP A 189 -24.20 -2.94 -37.86
#